data_AF-A0A848ZKH0-F1
#
_entry.id   AF-A0A848ZKH0-F1
#
_cell.length_a   1.000
_cell.length_b   1.000
_cell.length_c   1.000
_cell.angle_alpha   90.00
_cell.angle_beta   90.00
_cell.angle_gamma   90.00
#
_symmetry.space_group_name_H-M   'P 1'
#
loop_
_entity.id
_entity.type
_entity.pdbx_description
1 polymer ?
#
loop_
_entity_poly.entity_id
_entity_poly.type
_entity_poly.pdbx_seq_one_letter_code
_entity_poly.pdbx_strand_id
1 'polypeptide(L)'
;RKTVEGHAAGCRAEKLSAYADFGVSSCHESITAEEALEKLRLGMYVMIREGSVRRELEAIAKIRDMPLDFRRLVLVSDGGDPRDLIKNGYMESIVQRAIDVDFDPIVSIQMATLNPAEHFGLDNILGGIAPGKHADLLIIPHLQTIQAETVISKGQIIAQGGELTVKPREVSLPSKGLEGISVSASDFTVRIGGKNSFKVRVIDQETELVTREAFLDLTPQNGELKADPGHDLLKVAHTSCDGRTFTGFIKGHGFQAGALATSGVWETFGITVVGANEGDMALAVNRVSELGGGVVLYVDGQMQAELPLPLGGLMTNLNMEETAQRLDAIQKKAEDLGFPYPDAALTLATLTTPAIPFLRISEDGLVDVRTGQFVQLFV
;
A
#
# COMPACT_ATOMS: atom_id res chain seq x y z
N ARG A 1 -14.91 25.79 1.39
CA ARG A 1 -14.20 25.29 2.59
C ARG A 1 -13.58 23.97 2.19
N LYS A 2 -12.31 23.69 2.53
CA LYS A 2 -11.70 22.39 2.23
C LYS A 2 -12.20 21.35 3.24
N THR A 3 -12.30 20.09 2.84
CA THR A 3 -12.64 18.97 3.72
C THR A 3 -11.42 18.51 4.51
N VAL A 4 -11.66 17.72 5.56
CA VAL A 4 -10.63 17.04 6.34
C VAL A 4 -10.89 15.55 6.23
N GLU A 5 -9.99 14.84 5.56
CA GLU A 5 -10.11 13.41 5.33
C GLU A 5 -9.54 12.61 6.50
N GLY A 6 -10.09 11.41 6.73
CA GLY A 6 -9.73 10.59 7.88
C GLY A 6 -9.20 9.21 7.55
N HIS A 7 -8.39 8.71 8.48
CA HIS A 7 -7.95 7.34 8.59
C HIS A 7 -8.19 6.91 10.04
N ALA A 8 -9.26 6.13 10.27
CA ALA A 8 -9.76 5.81 11.61
C ALA A 8 -9.82 4.29 11.84
N ALA A 9 -8.78 3.58 11.40
CA ALA A 9 -8.65 2.12 11.57
C ALA A 9 -8.76 1.73 13.05
N GLY A 10 -9.70 0.83 13.35
CA GLY A 10 -9.97 0.37 14.71
C GLY A 10 -10.48 1.45 15.69
N CYS A 11 -10.76 2.67 15.22
CA CYS A 11 -11.31 3.75 16.05
C CYS A 11 -12.84 3.59 16.18
N ARG A 12 -13.32 3.49 17.41
CA ARG A 12 -14.72 3.11 17.75
C ARG A 12 -15.26 3.97 18.89
N ALA A 13 -16.58 4.04 19.02
CA ALA A 13 -17.30 4.63 20.14
C ALA A 13 -16.82 6.05 20.49
N GLU A 14 -16.51 6.32 21.77
CA GLU A 14 -16.14 7.66 22.24
C GLU A 14 -14.87 8.20 21.56
N LYS A 15 -13.94 7.33 21.18
CA LYS A 15 -12.73 7.74 20.44
C LYS A 15 -13.09 8.22 19.04
N LEU A 16 -14.03 7.55 18.38
CA LEU A 16 -14.50 7.96 17.05
C LEU A 16 -15.28 9.27 17.11
N SER A 17 -16.11 9.46 18.14
CA SER A 17 -16.79 10.74 18.38
C SER A 17 -15.79 11.87 18.61
N ALA A 18 -14.77 11.65 19.43
CA ALA A 18 -13.70 12.63 19.65
C ALA A 18 -12.93 12.93 18.35
N TYR A 19 -12.62 11.91 17.55
CA TYR A 19 -11.97 12.05 16.26
C TYR A 19 -12.78 12.91 15.28
N ALA A 20 -14.10 12.67 15.20
CA ALA A 20 -15.02 13.45 14.39
C ALA A 20 -15.17 14.91 14.89
N ASP A 21 -15.13 15.14 16.20
CA ASP A 21 -15.23 16.48 16.80
C ASP A 21 -14.08 17.42 16.37
N PHE A 22 -12.90 16.88 16.05
CA PHE A 22 -11.80 17.65 15.44
C PHE A 22 -12.07 18.10 13.99
N GLY A 23 -13.22 17.75 13.43
CA GLY A 23 -13.67 18.17 12.10
C GLY A 23 -13.31 17.20 10.98
N VAL A 24 -12.82 15.99 11.30
CA VAL A 24 -12.59 14.94 10.31
C VAL A 24 -13.93 14.45 9.77
N SER A 25 -14.08 14.51 8.45
CA SER A 25 -15.36 14.36 7.77
C SER A 25 -15.54 13.07 6.99
N SER A 26 -14.49 12.25 6.82
CA SER A 26 -14.55 11.00 6.07
C SER A 26 -13.66 9.92 6.68
N CYS A 27 -13.83 8.68 6.22
CA CYS A 27 -12.92 7.59 6.53
C CYS A 27 -13.07 6.43 5.54
N HIS A 28 -11.95 5.82 5.14
CA HIS A 28 -11.92 4.61 4.30
C HIS A 28 -11.63 3.31 5.07
N GLU A 29 -11.45 3.38 6.39
CA GLU A 29 -10.96 2.26 7.21
C GLU A 29 -12.06 1.38 7.83
N SER A 30 -13.29 1.42 7.32
CA SER A 30 -14.32 0.50 7.78
C SER A 30 -14.10 -0.88 7.17
N ILE A 31 -14.13 -1.94 7.99
CA ILE A 31 -14.01 -3.33 7.52
C ILE A 31 -15.30 -4.14 7.68
N THR A 32 -16.28 -3.60 8.40
CA THR A 32 -17.60 -4.22 8.53
C THR A 32 -18.73 -3.22 8.33
N ALA A 33 -19.93 -3.73 8.08
CA ALA A 33 -21.16 -2.93 8.00
C ALA A 33 -21.43 -2.14 9.29
N GLU A 34 -21.15 -2.71 10.46
CA GLU A 34 -21.33 -2.05 11.76
C GLU A 34 -20.38 -0.85 11.91
N GLU A 35 -19.15 -0.97 11.42
CA GLU A 35 -18.18 0.13 11.40
C GLU A 35 -18.56 1.26 10.45
N ALA A 36 -19.06 0.92 9.26
CA ALA A 36 -19.60 1.90 8.33
C ALA A 36 -20.79 2.63 8.95
N LEU A 37 -21.72 1.90 9.56
CA LEU A 37 -22.92 2.44 10.19
C LEU A 37 -22.60 3.40 11.34
N GLU A 38 -21.61 3.08 12.18
CA GLU A 38 -21.20 3.98 13.27
C GLU A 38 -20.70 5.32 12.73
N LYS A 39 -19.86 5.31 11.69
CA LYS A 39 -19.33 6.52 11.05
C LYS A 39 -20.43 7.34 10.37
N LEU A 40 -21.37 6.68 9.70
CA LEU A 40 -22.55 7.34 9.12
C LEU A 40 -23.40 8.05 10.19
N ARG A 41 -23.60 7.43 11.35
CA ARG A 41 -24.36 8.02 12.47
C ARG A 41 -23.69 9.28 13.05
N LEU A 42 -22.38 9.36 13.00
CA LEU A 42 -21.61 10.56 13.36
C LEU A 42 -21.58 11.59 12.23
N GLY A 43 -22.18 11.25 11.09
CA GLY A 43 -22.29 12.12 9.94
C GLY A 43 -21.03 12.19 9.08
N MET A 44 -20.12 11.23 9.22
CA MET A 44 -18.95 11.12 8.36
C MET A 44 -19.33 10.51 7.00
N TYR A 45 -18.58 10.85 5.97
CA TYR A 45 -18.57 10.09 4.72
C TYR A 45 -17.82 8.76 4.92
N VAL A 46 -18.42 7.67 4.46
CA VAL A 46 -17.78 6.34 4.45
C VAL A 46 -17.29 6.07 3.04
N MET A 47 -15.98 5.99 2.90
CA MET A 47 -15.28 5.66 1.66
C MET A 47 -15.05 4.15 1.63
N ILE A 48 -15.95 3.42 0.99
CA ILE A 48 -15.88 1.96 0.90
C ILE A 48 -14.79 1.58 -0.10
N ARG A 49 -13.77 0.85 0.38
CA ARG A 49 -12.65 0.41 -0.45
C ARG A 49 -12.98 -0.86 -1.21
N GLU A 50 -12.60 -0.85 -2.49
CA GLU A 50 -12.57 -2.01 -3.35
C GLU A 50 -11.35 -1.92 -4.28
N GLY A 51 -10.16 -1.88 -3.68
CA GLY A 51 -8.88 -1.78 -4.38
C GLY A 51 -8.11 -3.08 -4.48
N SER A 52 -6.83 -2.96 -4.84
CA SER A 52 -5.94 -4.11 -4.98
C SER A 52 -5.41 -4.60 -3.63
N VAL A 53 -5.22 -3.69 -2.67
CA VAL A 53 -4.71 -4.00 -1.33
C VAL A 53 -5.85 -4.45 -0.40
N ARG A 54 -7.02 -3.82 -0.50
CA ARG A 54 -8.14 -4.00 0.43
C ARG A 54 -9.48 -3.99 -0.31
N ARG A 55 -10.33 -4.96 0.00
CA ARG A 55 -11.65 -5.20 -0.64
C ARG A 55 -12.71 -5.41 0.42
N GLU A 56 -13.31 -4.31 0.88
CA GLU A 56 -14.29 -4.30 1.96
C GLU A 56 -15.74 -4.15 1.47
N LEU A 57 -15.96 -3.92 0.17
CA LEU A 57 -17.30 -3.62 -0.35
C LEU A 57 -18.31 -4.71 0.01
N GLU A 58 -17.95 -5.98 -0.20
CA GLU A 58 -18.83 -7.12 0.11
C GLU A 58 -19.15 -7.22 1.61
N ALA A 59 -18.15 -7.03 2.47
CA ALA A 59 -18.33 -7.08 3.92
C ALA A 59 -19.23 -5.94 4.44
N ILE A 60 -19.15 -4.77 3.79
CA ILE A 60 -19.96 -3.60 4.12
C ILE A 60 -21.35 -3.67 3.46
N ALA A 61 -21.53 -4.39 2.36
CA ALA A 61 -22.73 -4.38 1.53
C ALA A 61 -24.03 -4.70 2.27
N LYS A 62 -23.98 -5.33 3.46
CA LYS A 62 -25.14 -5.53 4.35
C LYS A 62 -25.83 -4.25 4.78
N ILE A 63 -25.17 -3.09 4.70
CA ILE A 63 -25.82 -1.79 4.99
C ILE A 63 -26.93 -1.45 3.98
N ARG A 64 -26.95 -2.09 2.80
CA ARG A 64 -27.96 -1.84 1.76
C ARG A 64 -29.39 -2.19 2.20
N ASP A 65 -29.52 -3.19 3.08
CA ASP A 65 -30.82 -3.69 3.56
C ASP A 65 -31.36 -2.87 4.74
N MET A 66 -30.60 -1.89 5.21
CA MET A 66 -30.96 -1.04 6.33
C MET A 66 -31.69 0.22 5.83
N PRO A 67 -32.61 0.80 6.61
CA PRO A 67 -33.32 2.04 6.25
C PRO A 67 -32.41 3.27 6.43
N LEU A 68 -31.41 3.40 5.56
CA LEU A 68 -30.36 4.43 5.60
C LEU A 68 -30.42 5.34 4.37
N ASP A 69 -29.92 6.56 4.53
CA ASP A 69 -29.59 7.46 3.42
C ASP A 69 -28.14 7.18 2.96
N PHE A 70 -27.97 6.77 1.71
CA PHE A 70 -26.67 6.42 1.13
C PHE A 70 -25.89 7.61 0.57
N ARG A 71 -26.37 8.85 0.70
CA ARG A 71 -25.67 10.07 0.23
C ARG A 71 -24.27 10.27 0.79
N ARG A 72 -23.93 9.62 1.91
CA ARG A 72 -22.60 9.67 2.53
C ARG A 72 -21.74 8.43 2.29
N LEU A 73 -22.17 7.54 1.40
CA LEU A 73 -21.34 6.45 0.91
C LEU A 73 -20.59 6.88 -0.34
N VAL A 74 -19.30 6.58 -0.38
CA VAL A 74 -18.42 6.83 -1.52
C VAL A 74 -17.68 5.55 -1.85
N LEU A 75 -17.55 5.21 -3.12
CA LEU A 75 -16.69 4.11 -3.56
C LEU A 75 -15.28 4.64 -3.83
N VAL A 76 -14.26 3.95 -3.33
CA VAL A 76 -12.85 4.31 -3.54
C VAL A 76 -12.00 3.07 -3.82
N SER A 77 -10.90 3.25 -4.55
CA SER A 77 -9.88 2.19 -4.69
C SER A 77 -8.92 2.16 -3.51
N ASP A 78 -8.69 3.29 -2.82
CA ASP A 78 -7.50 3.48 -1.99
C ASP A 78 -6.23 3.26 -2.86
N GLY A 79 -5.57 2.11 -2.77
CA GLY A 79 -4.45 1.71 -3.64
C GLY A 79 -4.87 0.82 -4.82
N GLY A 80 -4.30 1.10 -6.01
CA GLY A 80 -4.45 0.28 -7.22
C GLY A 80 -3.12 -0.29 -7.69
N ASP A 81 -3.04 -1.61 -7.85
CA ASP A 81 -1.88 -2.31 -8.40
C ASP A 81 -1.97 -2.34 -9.94
N PRO A 82 -0.89 -2.03 -10.68
CA PRO A 82 -0.89 -2.07 -12.14
C PRO A 82 -1.42 -3.38 -12.75
N ARG A 83 -1.10 -4.53 -12.15
CA ARG A 83 -1.56 -5.86 -12.61
C ARG A 83 -3.07 -6.00 -12.45
N ASP A 84 -3.61 -5.50 -11.34
CA ASP A 84 -5.05 -5.53 -11.04
C ASP A 84 -5.82 -4.56 -11.94
N LEU A 85 -5.29 -3.35 -12.16
CA LEU A 85 -5.90 -2.34 -13.03
C LEU A 85 -6.00 -2.80 -14.49
N ILE A 86 -4.94 -3.43 -15.02
CA ILE A 86 -4.96 -4.00 -16.38
C ILE A 86 -5.99 -5.11 -16.49
N LYS A 87 -6.08 -5.99 -15.48
CA LYS A 87 -6.91 -7.19 -15.51
C LYS A 87 -8.39 -6.89 -15.28
N ASN A 88 -8.69 -6.04 -14.29
CA ASN A 88 -10.03 -5.88 -13.74
C ASN A 88 -10.62 -4.50 -14.03
N GLY A 89 -9.82 -3.52 -14.47
CA GLY A 89 -10.27 -2.15 -14.64
C GLY A 89 -10.08 -1.29 -13.37
N TYR A 90 -10.61 -0.07 -13.38
CA TYR A 90 -10.47 0.89 -12.29
C TYR A 90 -11.80 1.19 -11.58
N MET A 91 -12.27 2.44 -11.56
CA MET A 91 -13.49 2.82 -10.85
C MET A 91 -14.75 2.18 -11.43
N GLU A 92 -14.78 1.90 -12.73
CA GLU A 92 -15.90 1.21 -13.39
C GLU A 92 -16.08 -0.21 -12.87
N SER A 93 -14.99 -0.90 -12.52
CA SER A 93 -15.05 -2.25 -11.97
C SER A 93 -15.54 -2.23 -10.53
N ILE A 94 -15.17 -1.20 -9.76
CA ILE A 94 -15.66 -0.98 -8.39
C ILE A 94 -17.16 -0.69 -8.39
N VAL A 95 -17.64 0.17 -9.29
CA VAL A 95 -19.08 0.45 -9.42
C VAL A 95 -19.83 -0.79 -9.89
N GLN A 96 -19.29 -1.54 -10.86
CA GLN A 96 -19.87 -2.82 -11.28
C GLN A 96 -19.95 -3.79 -10.10
N ARG A 97 -18.89 -3.90 -9.30
CA ARG A 97 -18.86 -4.76 -8.10
C ARG A 97 -19.92 -4.37 -7.08
N ALA A 98 -20.19 -3.07 -6.90
CA ALA A 98 -21.25 -2.60 -6.01
C ALA A 98 -22.63 -3.12 -6.48
N ILE A 99 -22.88 -3.07 -7.79
CA ILE A 99 -24.10 -3.61 -8.41
C ILE A 99 -24.17 -5.12 -8.26
N ASP A 100 -23.06 -5.82 -8.46
CA ASP A 100 -22.98 -7.28 -8.36
C ASP A 100 -23.22 -7.79 -6.92
N VAL A 101 -22.98 -6.94 -5.91
CA VAL A 101 -23.35 -7.23 -4.50
C VAL A 101 -24.69 -6.60 -4.11
N ASP A 102 -25.57 -6.40 -5.11
CA ASP A 102 -26.97 -5.97 -5.03
C ASP A 102 -27.22 -4.53 -4.53
N PHE A 103 -26.25 -3.61 -4.59
CA PHE A 103 -26.62 -2.20 -4.50
C PHE A 103 -27.45 -1.79 -5.71
N ASP A 104 -28.44 -0.92 -5.49
CA ASP A 104 -29.18 -0.30 -6.59
C ASP A 104 -28.19 0.39 -7.56
N PRO A 105 -28.31 0.20 -8.89
CA PRO A 105 -27.36 0.78 -9.83
C PRO A 105 -27.29 2.30 -9.81
N ILE A 106 -28.41 2.99 -9.58
CA ILE A 106 -28.41 4.45 -9.49
C ILE A 106 -27.67 4.89 -8.23
N VAL A 107 -27.90 4.20 -7.10
CA VAL A 107 -27.15 4.45 -5.86
C VAL A 107 -25.65 4.20 -6.07
N SER A 108 -25.28 3.10 -6.73
CA SER A 108 -23.87 2.76 -7.00
C SER A 108 -23.19 3.82 -7.86
N ILE A 109 -23.87 4.34 -8.89
CA ILE A 109 -23.40 5.46 -9.70
C ILE A 109 -23.26 6.73 -8.85
N GLN A 110 -24.22 7.03 -7.97
CA GLN A 110 -24.16 8.18 -7.06
C GLN A 110 -22.95 8.09 -6.12
N MET A 111 -22.64 6.90 -5.59
CA MET A 111 -21.48 6.67 -4.71
C MET A 111 -20.14 6.95 -5.40
N ALA A 112 -20.07 6.91 -6.72
CA ALA A 112 -18.87 7.23 -7.50
C ALA A 112 -18.91 8.61 -8.19
N THR A 113 -20.04 9.33 -8.13
CA THR A 113 -20.22 10.60 -8.85
C THR A 113 -20.73 11.72 -7.94
N LEU A 114 -22.03 11.73 -7.61
CA LEU A 114 -22.67 12.80 -6.86
C LEU A 114 -22.15 12.88 -5.43
N ASN A 115 -22.08 11.76 -4.72
CA ASN A 115 -21.69 11.71 -3.32
C ASN A 115 -20.26 12.24 -3.09
N PRO A 116 -19.23 11.80 -3.85
CA PRO A 116 -17.90 12.41 -3.72
C PRO A 116 -17.87 13.88 -4.16
N ALA A 117 -18.66 14.27 -5.18
CA ALA A 117 -18.73 15.68 -5.58
C ALA A 117 -19.32 16.56 -4.48
N GLU A 118 -20.38 16.12 -3.79
CA GLU A 118 -20.97 16.83 -2.64
C GLU A 118 -19.99 16.88 -1.46
N HIS A 119 -19.30 15.78 -1.16
CA HIS A 119 -18.29 15.74 -0.09
C HIS A 119 -17.23 16.81 -0.30
N PHE A 120 -16.62 16.85 -1.48
CA PHE A 120 -15.54 17.79 -1.80
C PHE A 120 -16.04 19.20 -2.16
N GLY A 121 -17.35 19.45 -2.16
CA GLY A 121 -17.95 20.75 -2.54
C GLY A 121 -17.71 21.12 -4.00
N LEU A 122 -17.69 20.11 -4.88
CA LEU A 122 -17.50 20.22 -6.33
C LEU A 122 -18.78 19.92 -7.11
N ASP A 123 -19.90 19.70 -6.42
CA ASP A 123 -21.20 19.39 -7.03
C ASP A 123 -21.78 20.55 -7.85
N ASN A 124 -21.26 21.77 -7.74
CA ASN A 124 -21.61 22.85 -8.66
C ASN A 124 -21.01 22.68 -10.07
N ILE A 125 -19.95 21.87 -10.22
CA ILE A 125 -19.25 21.66 -11.50
C ILE A 125 -19.15 20.19 -11.94
N LEU A 126 -19.24 19.24 -11.01
CA LEU A 126 -19.09 17.79 -11.23
C LEU A 126 -20.27 16.99 -10.63
N GLY A 127 -20.20 15.66 -10.75
CA GLY A 127 -21.06 14.72 -10.02
C GLY A 127 -22.48 14.55 -10.57
N GLY A 128 -22.82 15.13 -11.72
CA GLY A 128 -24.12 14.92 -12.34
C GLY A 128 -24.27 15.58 -13.70
N ILE A 129 -25.38 15.31 -14.37
CA ILE A 129 -25.69 15.83 -15.70
C ILE A 129 -26.70 16.97 -15.57
N ALA A 130 -26.23 18.22 -15.67
CA ALA A 130 -27.08 19.41 -15.59
C ALA A 130 -26.42 20.61 -16.30
N PRO A 131 -27.20 21.61 -16.76
CA PRO A 131 -26.65 22.86 -17.26
C PRO A 131 -25.69 23.51 -16.26
N GLY A 132 -24.53 23.97 -16.75
CA GLY A 132 -23.49 24.62 -15.93
C GLY A 132 -22.41 23.67 -15.38
N LYS A 133 -22.63 22.35 -15.38
CA LYS A 133 -21.62 21.36 -15.01
C LYS A 133 -20.70 21.01 -16.19
N HIS A 134 -19.55 20.41 -15.90
CA HIS A 134 -18.71 19.82 -16.94
C HIS A 134 -19.42 18.68 -17.64
N ALA A 135 -19.30 18.62 -18.97
CA ALA A 135 -19.75 17.51 -19.79
C ALA A 135 -18.77 16.34 -19.68
N ASP A 136 -18.60 15.81 -18.47
CA ASP A 136 -17.90 14.56 -18.18
C ASP A 136 -18.97 13.46 -18.11
N LEU A 137 -19.08 12.66 -19.18
CA LEU A 137 -20.20 11.73 -19.41
C LEU A 137 -19.69 10.35 -19.81
N LEU A 138 -20.40 9.32 -19.36
CA LEU A 138 -20.24 7.94 -19.79
C LEU A 138 -21.52 7.51 -20.51
N ILE A 139 -21.38 6.97 -21.71
CA ILE A 139 -22.46 6.24 -22.38
C ILE A 139 -22.25 4.76 -22.07
N ILE A 140 -23.18 4.18 -21.33
CA ILE A 140 -23.16 2.78 -20.91
C ILE A 140 -24.28 2.02 -21.63
N PRO A 141 -24.10 0.72 -21.93
CA PRO A 141 -25.08 -0.06 -22.67
C PRO A 141 -26.35 -0.32 -21.86
N HIS A 142 -26.23 -0.42 -20.54
CA HIS A 142 -27.32 -0.73 -19.63
C HIS A 142 -26.97 -0.28 -18.19
N LEU A 143 -27.96 0.02 -17.35
CA LEU A 143 -27.70 0.46 -15.96
C LEU A 143 -26.96 -0.60 -15.12
N GLN A 144 -27.08 -1.86 -15.48
CA GLN A 144 -26.47 -3.01 -14.79
C GLN A 144 -25.10 -3.37 -15.36
N THR A 145 -24.65 -2.68 -16.41
CA THR A 145 -23.37 -2.92 -17.07
C THR A 145 -22.65 -1.59 -17.25
N ILE A 146 -21.73 -1.29 -16.33
CA ILE A 146 -21.12 0.05 -16.19
C ILE A 146 -19.97 0.28 -17.18
N GLN A 147 -19.47 -0.76 -17.84
CA GLN A 147 -18.45 -0.63 -18.86
C GLN A 147 -18.91 0.34 -19.96
N ALA A 148 -18.20 1.46 -20.08
CA ALA A 148 -18.59 2.54 -20.98
C ALA A 148 -18.29 2.20 -22.45
N GLU A 149 -19.27 2.42 -23.32
CA GLU A 149 -19.10 2.39 -24.78
C GLU A 149 -18.45 3.66 -25.29
N THR A 150 -18.70 4.80 -24.63
CA THR A 150 -18.12 6.11 -24.96
C THR A 150 -17.83 6.90 -23.70
N VAL A 151 -16.63 7.49 -23.64
CA VAL A 151 -16.19 8.37 -22.56
C VAL A 151 -16.03 9.78 -23.12
N ILE A 152 -16.73 10.74 -22.52
CA ILE A 152 -16.68 12.16 -22.87
C ILE A 152 -16.06 12.90 -21.68
N SER A 153 -15.03 13.70 -21.92
CA SER A 153 -14.52 14.65 -20.93
C SER A 153 -14.60 16.06 -21.45
N LYS A 154 -15.20 16.96 -20.65
CA LYS A 154 -15.44 18.37 -20.99
C LYS A 154 -16.04 18.57 -22.39
N GLY A 155 -16.95 17.68 -22.77
CA GLY A 155 -17.67 17.72 -24.05
C GLY A 155 -16.90 17.15 -25.25
N GLN A 156 -15.72 16.57 -25.05
CA GLN A 156 -14.94 15.88 -26.09
C GLN A 156 -14.97 14.37 -25.86
N ILE A 157 -15.25 13.59 -26.91
CA ILE A 157 -15.11 12.13 -26.87
C ILE A 157 -13.61 11.83 -26.76
N ILE A 158 -13.20 11.21 -25.65
CA ILE A 158 -11.80 10.83 -25.36
C ILE A 158 -11.54 9.32 -25.45
N ALA A 159 -12.60 8.50 -25.42
CA ALA A 159 -12.53 7.08 -25.70
C ALA A 159 -13.85 6.56 -26.30
N GLN A 160 -13.75 5.58 -27.20
CA GLN A 160 -14.90 4.92 -27.82
C GLN A 160 -14.58 3.46 -28.12
N GLY A 161 -15.48 2.54 -27.75
CA GLY A 161 -15.29 1.11 -27.98
C GLY A 161 -14.07 0.52 -27.27
N GLY A 162 -13.70 1.06 -26.10
CA GLY A 162 -12.51 0.65 -25.33
C GLY A 162 -11.20 1.26 -25.79
N GLU A 163 -11.19 2.02 -26.88
CA GLU A 163 -9.99 2.64 -27.45
C GLU A 163 -9.95 4.15 -27.18
N LEU A 164 -8.76 4.69 -26.89
CA LEU A 164 -8.57 6.13 -26.74
C LEU A 164 -8.68 6.84 -28.09
N THR A 165 -9.47 7.92 -28.15
CA THR A 165 -9.57 8.79 -29.34
C THR A 165 -8.61 9.97 -29.28
N VAL A 166 -8.01 10.20 -28.11
CA VAL A 166 -7.02 11.26 -27.86
C VAL A 166 -5.79 10.67 -27.18
N LYS A 167 -4.62 11.25 -27.40
CA LYS A 167 -3.41 10.83 -26.71
C LYS A 167 -3.33 11.49 -25.32
N PRO A 168 -2.94 10.74 -24.27
CA PRO A 168 -2.58 11.35 -22.99
C PRO A 168 -1.50 12.41 -23.19
N ARG A 169 -1.55 13.46 -22.37
CA ARG A 169 -0.51 14.49 -22.39
C ARG A 169 0.79 13.89 -21.86
N GLU A 170 1.85 13.95 -22.66
CA GLU A 170 3.19 13.64 -22.18
C GLU A 170 3.66 14.72 -21.20
N VAL A 171 4.13 14.28 -20.03
CA VAL A 171 4.72 15.13 -19.01
C VAL A 171 6.12 14.63 -18.73
N SER A 172 7.12 15.50 -18.92
CA SER A 172 8.47 15.23 -18.45
C SER A 172 8.54 15.66 -16.98
N LEU A 173 8.63 14.68 -16.09
CA LEU A 173 8.85 14.90 -14.67
C LEU A 173 10.35 14.89 -14.37
N PRO A 174 10.86 15.77 -13.50
CA PRO A 174 12.25 15.72 -13.10
C PRO A 174 12.54 14.40 -12.38
N SER A 175 13.49 13.62 -12.90
CA SER A 175 13.99 12.39 -12.27
C SER A 175 14.94 12.73 -11.13
N LYS A 176 14.39 13.29 -10.04
CA LYS A 176 15.13 13.44 -8.78
C LYS A 176 14.65 12.34 -7.84
N GLY A 177 15.42 11.25 -7.81
CA GLY A 177 15.10 10.06 -7.05
C GLY A 177 15.72 10.02 -5.65
N LEU A 178 15.73 8.84 -5.06
CA LEU A 178 16.48 8.48 -3.85
C LEU A 178 17.93 8.13 -4.19
N GLU A 179 18.73 9.15 -4.44
CA GLU A 179 20.16 9.02 -4.78
C GLU A 179 21.06 9.28 -3.57
N GLY A 180 22.27 8.71 -3.59
CA GLY A 180 23.32 9.02 -2.62
C GLY A 180 23.34 8.15 -1.36
N ILE A 181 22.49 7.13 -1.28
CA ILE A 181 22.58 6.10 -0.23
C ILE A 181 23.67 5.12 -0.66
N SER A 182 24.64 4.88 0.23
CA SER A 182 25.72 3.93 0.03
C SER A 182 25.93 3.14 1.31
N VAL A 183 25.79 1.82 1.21
CA VAL A 183 25.89 0.89 2.34
C VAL A 183 26.84 -0.26 2.01
N SER A 184 27.34 -0.89 3.05
CA SER A 184 28.20 -2.05 3.04
C SER A 184 27.53 -3.21 3.77
N ALA A 185 27.99 -4.45 3.54
CA ALA A 185 27.48 -5.62 4.26
C ALA A 185 27.63 -5.46 5.80
N SER A 186 28.64 -4.71 6.27
CA SER A 186 28.85 -4.47 7.70
C SER A 186 27.77 -3.61 8.36
N ASP A 187 27.01 -2.83 7.59
CA ASP A 187 25.90 -2.00 8.08
C ASP A 187 24.67 -2.86 8.48
N PHE A 188 24.56 -4.06 7.91
CA PHE A 188 23.53 -5.05 8.25
C PHE A 188 23.97 -6.07 9.30
N THR A 189 25.14 -5.86 9.90
CA THR A 189 25.66 -6.77 10.92
C THR A 189 25.12 -6.40 12.30
N VAL A 190 24.38 -7.33 12.93
CA VAL A 190 23.95 -7.19 14.33
C VAL A 190 25.05 -7.75 15.24
N ARG A 191 25.92 -6.86 15.73
CA ARG A 191 27.03 -7.22 16.62
C ARG A 191 26.57 -7.29 18.06
N ILE A 192 27.04 -8.31 18.78
CA ILE A 192 26.77 -8.45 20.21
C ILE A 192 27.96 -9.07 20.94
N GLY A 193 28.24 -8.53 22.14
CA GLY A 193 29.29 -9.05 23.01
C GLY A 193 28.78 -10.25 23.82
N GLY A 194 29.56 -11.34 23.85
CA GLY A 194 29.27 -12.52 24.68
C GLY A 194 29.01 -13.79 23.86
N LYS A 195 28.94 -14.92 24.55
CA LYS A 195 28.68 -16.24 23.94
C LYS A 195 27.34 -16.86 24.37
N ASN A 196 26.59 -16.17 25.23
CA ASN A 196 25.33 -16.66 25.76
C ASN A 196 24.20 -16.47 24.74
N SER A 197 23.10 -17.18 24.93
CA SER A 197 21.86 -16.89 24.22
C SER A 197 21.31 -15.53 24.65
N PHE A 198 20.83 -14.75 23.70
CA PHE A 198 20.18 -13.47 23.92
C PHE A 198 18.72 -13.56 23.52
N LYS A 199 17.85 -12.97 24.33
CA LYS A 199 16.45 -12.80 23.97
C LYS A 199 16.34 -11.61 23.02
N VAL A 200 15.98 -11.89 21.77
CA VAL A 200 15.92 -10.92 20.67
C VAL A 200 14.47 -10.71 20.27
N ARG A 201 14.09 -9.44 20.13
CA ARG A 201 12.80 -9.03 19.59
C ARG A 201 12.81 -9.15 18.07
N VAL A 202 11.79 -9.78 17.51
CA VAL A 202 11.70 -10.10 16.09
C VAL A 202 10.35 -9.62 15.55
N ILE A 203 10.36 -9.07 14.33
CA ILE A 203 9.13 -8.79 13.58
C ILE A 203 8.56 -10.12 13.09
N ASP A 204 7.32 -10.44 13.47
CA ASP A 204 6.63 -11.66 13.03
C ASP A 204 5.58 -11.31 11.99
N GLN A 205 5.83 -11.61 10.72
CA GLN A 205 4.88 -11.35 9.64
C GLN A 205 3.74 -12.37 9.71
N GLU A 206 2.51 -11.94 10.03
CA GLU A 206 1.34 -12.83 10.14
C GLU A 206 0.56 -12.92 8.83
N THR A 207 0.38 -11.78 8.16
CA THR A 207 -0.28 -11.67 6.85
C THR A 207 0.57 -10.80 5.94
N GLU A 208 0.15 -10.54 4.71
CA GLU A 208 0.88 -9.67 3.77
C GLU A 208 1.03 -8.21 4.25
N LEU A 209 0.25 -7.77 5.24
CA LEU A 209 0.31 -6.39 5.77
C LEU A 209 0.56 -6.31 7.30
N VAL A 210 0.16 -7.35 8.05
CA VAL A 210 0.13 -7.32 9.52
C VAL A 210 1.36 -8.02 10.09
N THR A 211 2.06 -7.31 10.96
CA THR A 211 3.16 -7.84 11.77
C THR A 211 2.75 -8.00 13.23
N ARG A 212 3.49 -8.80 13.98
CA ARG A 212 3.46 -8.88 15.44
C ARG A 212 4.85 -8.85 16.02
N GLU A 213 4.89 -8.78 17.34
CA GLU A 213 6.09 -8.96 18.12
C GLU A 213 6.27 -10.43 18.50
N ALA A 214 7.47 -10.95 18.21
CA ALA A 214 7.94 -12.22 18.72
C ALA A 214 9.27 -12.05 19.47
N PHE A 215 9.61 -13.06 20.27
CA PHE A 215 10.90 -13.14 20.95
C PHE A 215 11.56 -14.48 20.63
N LEU A 216 12.81 -14.44 20.20
CA LEU A 216 13.62 -15.62 19.93
C LEU A 216 14.89 -15.59 20.76
N ASP A 217 15.32 -16.77 21.20
CA ASP A 217 16.61 -16.98 21.86
C ASP A 217 17.68 -17.24 20.80
N LEU A 218 18.54 -16.26 20.53
CA LEU A 218 19.57 -16.34 19.49
C LEU A 218 20.96 -16.40 20.10
N THR A 219 21.78 -17.35 19.64
CA THR A 219 23.17 -17.50 20.06
C THR A 219 24.11 -16.87 19.04
N PRO A 220 25.03 -15.97 19.44
CA PRO A 220 25.97 -15.35 18.52
C PRO A 220 26.95 -16.34 17.92
N GLN A 221 27.22 -16.16 16.63
CA GLN A 221 28.28 -16.85 15.90
C GLN A 221 29.38 -15.83 15.60
N ASN A 222 30.56 -16.04 16.16
CA ASN A 222 31.71 -15.11 16.02
C ASN A 222 31.40 -13.66 16.43
N GLY A 223 30.56 -13.45 17.46
CA GLY A 223 30.20 -12.12 17.96
C GLY A 223 29.08 -11.41 17.19
N GLU A 224 28.40 -12.14 16.30
CA GLU A 224 27.32 -11.61 15.47
C GLU A 224 26.09 -12.51 15.55
N LEU A 225 24.91 -11.91 15.55
CA LEU A 225 23.67 -12.63 15.31
C LEU A 225 23.44 -12.74 13.80
N LYS A 226 23.18 -13.97 13.34
CA LYS A 226 23.02 -14.32 11.93
C LYS A 226 21.54 -14.59 11.62
N ALA A 227 21.17 -14.37 10.36
CA ALA A 227 19.94 -14.94 9.82
C ALA A 227 20.05 -16.48 9.86
N ASP A 228 18.91 -17.14 9.96
CA ASP A 228 18.76 -18.59 9.85
C ASP A 228 17.56 -18.90 8.94
N PRO A 229 17.75 -18.86 7.62
CA PRO A 229 16.68 -19.10 6.64
C PRO A 229 15.99 -20.46 6.81
N GLY A 230 16.71 -21.47 7.33
CA GLY A 230 16.15 -22.80 7.59
C GLY A 230 15.10 -22.83 8.70
N HIS A 231 15.07 -21.81 9.56
CA HIS A 231 14.05 -21.58 10.58
C HIS A 231 13.24 -20.29 10.32
N ASP A 232 13.23 -19.81 9.07
CA ASP A 232 12.52 -18.60 8.64
C ASP A 232 12.88 -17.38 9.49
N LEU A 233 14.18 -17.21 9.76
CA LEU A 233 14.72 -16.03 10.42
C LEU A 233 15.61 -15.27 9.45
N LEU A 234 15.19 -14.07 9.06
CA LEU A 234 15.92 -13.19 8.16
C LEU A 234 16.33 -11.91 8.86
N LYS A 235 17.24 -11.17 8.23
CA LYS A 235 17.52 -9.80 8.61
C LYS A 235 16.59 -8.86 7.89
N VAL A 236 16.14 -7.84 8.60
CA VAL A 236 15.40 -6.70 8.05
C VAL A 236 16.13 -5.42 8.43
N ALA A 237 16.28 -4.50 7.48
CA ALA A 237 16.90 -3.22 7.73
C ALA A 237 16.15 -2.10 7.04
N HIS A 238 16.18 -0.92 7.65
CA HIS A 238 15.72 0.32 7.05
C HIS A 238 16.87 1.32 7.06
N THR A 239 17.18 1.86 5.88
CA THR A 239 18.17 2.91 5.67
C THR A 239 17.47 4.20 5.23
N SER A 240 17.54 5.25 6.03
CA SER A 240 16.96 6.56 5.72
C SER A 240 17.77 7.32 4.67
N CYS A 241 17.19 8.38 4.11
CA CYS A 241 17.84 9.24 3.10
C CYS A 241 19.15 9.88 3.57
N ASP A 242 19.34 10.09 4.88
CA ASP A 242 20.56 10.62 5.48
C ASP A 242 21.59 9.54 5.85
N GLY A 243 21.32 8.27 5.49
CA GLY A 243 22.24 7.14 5.65
C GLY A 243 22.20 6.46 7.02
N ARG A 244 21.33 6.88 7.95
CA ARG A 244 21.12 6.14 9.20
C ARG A 244 20.48 4.79 8.85
N THR A 245 21.01 3.72 9.45
CA THR A 245 20.55 2.36 9.19
C THR A 245 20.32 1.66 10.51
N PHE A 246 19.16 1.03 10.65
CA PHE A 246 18.89 0.07 11.71
C PHE A 246 18.64 -1.31 11.10
N THR A 247 19.20 -2.34 11.74
CA THR A 247 19.02 -3.74 11.34
C THR A 247 18.48 -4.55 12.51
N GLY A 248 17.39 -5.28 12.25
CA GLY A 248 16.78 -6.23 13.16
C GLY A 248 16.54 -7.57 12.48
N PHE A 249 15.57 -8.31 13.00
CA PHE A 249 15.21 -9.63 12.50
C PHE A 249 13.72 -9.71 12.18
N ILE A 250 13.40 -10.50 11.17
CA ILE A 250 12.03 -10.76 10.73
C ILE A 250 11.84 -12.26 10.47
N LYS A 251 10.64 -12.76 10.76
CA LYS A 251 10.15 -14.10 10.39
C LYS A 251 8.85 -14.00 9.61
N GLY A 252 8.49 -15.05 8.88
CA GLY A 252 7.30 -15.13 8.03
C GLY A 252 7.55 -14.75 6.56
N HIS A 253 8.78 -14.36 6.19
CA HIS A 253 9.12 -13.97 4.81
C HIS A 253 9.63 -15.14 3.97
N GLY A 254 10.07 -16.24 4.56
CA GLY A 254 10.34 -17.51 3.88
C GLY A 254 11.57 -17.59 2.98
N PHE A 255 12.24 -16.48 2.68
CA PHE A 255 13.41 -16.49 1.78
C PHE A 255 14.50 -17.45 2.25
N GLN A 256 14.88 -18.39 1.39
CA GLN A 256 15.97 -19.34 1.67
C GLN A 256 17.36 -18.79 1.33
N ALA A 257 17.42 -17.80 0.43
CA ALA A 257 18.64 -17.11 0.01
C ALA A 257 18.29 -15.71 -0.52
N GLY A 258 19.32 -14.88 -0.75
CA GLY A 258 19.15 -13.58 -1.38
C GLY A 258 18.62 -12.47 -0.47
N ALA A 259 18.29 -11.34 -1.08
CA ALA A 259 17.70 -10.18 -0.44
C ALA A 259 16.82 -9.39 -1.42
N LEU A 260 15.67 -8.90 -0.93
CA LEU A 260 14.75 -8.01 -1.63
C LEU A 260 14.78 -6.64 -0.95
N ALA A 261 14.98 -5.58 -1.73
CA ALA A 261 14.95 -4.20 -1.27
C ALA A 261 13.90 -3.38 -2.01
N THR A 262 13.31 -2.40 -1.32
CA THR A 262 12.43 -1.42 -1.95
C THR A 262 12.56 -0.03 -1.31
N SER A 263 12.45 1.00 -2.14
CA SER A 263 12.25 2.39 -1.69
C SER A 263 10.79 2.84 -1.70
N GLY A 264 9.87 2.02 -2.21
CA GLY A 264 8.42 2.27 -2.23
C GLY A 264 7.74 2.07 -0.87
N VAL A 265 8.49 2.30 0.21
CA VAL A 265 8.05 2.09 1.59
C VAL A 265 7.03 3.15 2.02
N TRP A 266 6.13 2.77 2.92
CA TRP A 266 5.04 3.64 3.34
C TRP A 266 5.47 4.55 4.51
N GLU A 267 5.07 5.83 4.41
CA GLU A 267 5.24 6.94 5.37
C GLU A 267 6.67 7.31 5.82
N THR A 268 7.68 6.47 5.56
CA THR A 268 9.09 6.82 5.75
C THR A 268 9.77 6.99 4.40
N PHE A 269 10.84 7.80 4.34
CA PHE A 269 11.64 7.97 3.13
C PHE A 269 12.98 7.27 3.33
N GLY A 270 13.26 6.28 2.50
CA GLY A 270 14.47 5.46 2.62
C GLY A 270 14.36 4.18 1.80
N ILE A 271 15.16 3.19 2.17
CA ILE A 271 15.19 1.88 1.54
C ILE A 271 15.04 0.82 2.63
N THR A 272 14.04 -0.04 2.52
CA THR A 272 13.89 -1.22 3.37
C THR A 272 14.37 -2.44 2.62
N VAL A 273 15.12 -3.31 3.30
CA VAL A 273 15.63 -4.56 2.75
C VAL A 273 15.40 -5.72 3.70
N VAL A 274 14.97 -6.86 3.16
CA VAL A 274 14.88 -8.14 3.87
C VAL A 274 15.77 -9.14 3.16
N GLY A 275 16.62 -9.86 3.89
CA GLY A 275 17.53 -10.81 3.27
C GLY A 275 18.11 -11.87 4.20
N ALA A 276 18.59 -12.95 3.57
CA ALA A 276 19.23 -14.10 4.20
C ALA A 276 20.73 -13.86 4.48
N ASN A 277 21.36 -12.91 3.79
CA ASN A 277 22.75 -12.56 3.99
C ASN A 277 23.01 -11.07 3.72
N GLU A 278 23.99 -10.51 4.43
CA GLU A 278 24.28 -9.08 4.41
C GLU A 278 24.89 -8.59 3.07
N GLY A 279 25.52 -9.49 2.31
CA GLY A 279 26.13 -9.16 1.02
C GLY A 279 25.08 -8.81 -0.03
N ASP A 280 24.09 -9.67 -0.21
CA ASP A 280 22.97 -9.43 -1.12
C ASP A 280 22.12 -8.25 -0.66
N MET A 281 21.95 -8.06 0.66
CA MET A 281 21.26 -6.88 1.20
C MET A 281 21.94 -5.57 0.77
N ALA A 282 23.28 -5.50 0.88
CA ALA A 282 24.03 -4.32 0.47
C ALA A 282 23.96 -4.06 -1.04
N LEU A 283 24.07 -5.12 -1.85
CA LEU A 283 23.92 -4.99 -3.30
C LEU A 283 22.53 -4.50 -3.69
N ALA A 284 21.47 -5.04 -3.08
CA ALA A 284 20.10 -4.63 -3.35
C ALA A 284 19.84 -3.16 -2.96
N VAL A 285 20.28 -2.72 -1.77
CA VAL A 285 20.09 -1.32 -1.33
C VAL A 285 20.86 -0.34 -2.21
N ASN A 286 22.13 -0.63 -2.51
CA ASN A 286 22.93 0.24 -3.37
C ASN A 286 22.32 0.32 -4.78
N ARG A 287 21.84 -0.80 -5.33
CA ARG A 287 21.18 -0.81 -6.63
C ARG A 287 19.88 -0.01 -6.63
N VAL A 288 19.06 -0.09 -5.58
CA VAL A 288 17.88 0.78 -5.44
C VAL A 288 18.30 2.25 -5.48
N SER A 289 19.38 2.64 -4.81
CA SER A 289 19.84 4.04 -4.86
C SER A 289 20.37 4.46 -6.24
N GLU A 290 21.09 3.58 -6.94
CA GLU A 290 21.55 3.83 -8.32
C GLU A 290 20.40 4.07 -9.31
N LEU A 291 19.27 3.39 -9.11
CA LEU A 291 18.05 3.56 -9.93
C LEU A 291 17.30 4.86 -9.58
N GLY A 292 17.72 5.60 -8.56
CA GLY A 292 16.97 6.70 -7.99
C GLY A 292 15.73 6.23 -7.21
N GLY A 293 15.73 4.99 -6.74
CA GLY A 293 14.61 4.28 -6.12
C GLY A 293 14.12 3.12 -6.97
N GLY A 294 13.44 2.16 -6.34
CA GLY A 294 13.01 0.95 -7.01
C GLY A 294 12.62 -0.20 -6.10
N VAL A 295 12.40 -1.35 -6.71
CA VAL A 295 12.33 -2.67 -6.09
C VAL A 295 13.41 -3.53 -6.74
N VAL A 296 14.28 -4.18 -5.96
CA VAL A 296 15.41 -4.94 -6.49
C VAL A 296 15.61 -6.23 -5.70
N LEU A 297 15.78 -7.35 -6.40
CA LEU A 297 16.06 -8.66 -5.81
C LEU A 297 17.46 -9.15 -6.22
N TYR A 298 18.28 -9.54 -5.26
CA TYR A 298 19.59 -10.17 -5.45
C TYR A 298 19.61 -11.58 -4.85
N VAL A 299 20.36 -12.47 -5.48
CA VAL A 299 20.69 -13.83 -4.98
C VAL A 299 22.13 -14.14 -5.35
N ASP A 300 22.94 -14.54 -4.37
CA ASP A 300 24.33 -14.97 -4.55
C ASP A 300 25.18 -13.96 -5.32
N GLY A 301 25.01 -12.67 -5.02
CA GLY A 301 25.70 -11.56 -5.66
C GLY A 301 25.22 -11.20 -7.06
N GLN A 302 24.15 -11.84 -7.56
CA GLN A 302 23.59 -11.61 -8.88
C GLN A 302 22.19 -10.99 -8.80
N MET A 303 21.96 -9.92 -9.55
CA MET A 303 20.64 -9.30 -9.68
C MET A 303 19.70 -10.26 -10.41
N GLN A 304 18.52 -10.52 -9.83
CA GLN A 304 17.52 -11.43 -10.38
C GLN A 304 16.37 -10.69 -11.07
N ALA A 305 15.94 -9.55 -10.51
CA ALA A 305 14.87 -8.72 -11.05
C ALA A 305 14.94 -7.30 -10.48
N GLU A 306 14.46 -6.31 -11.25
CA GLU A 306 14.35 -4.92 -10.80
C GLU A 306 13.17 -4.16 -11.44
N LEU A 307 12.60 -3.24 -10.66
CA LEU A 307 11.65 -2.22 -11.09
C LEU A 307 12.18 -0.84 -10.67
N PRO A 308 12.59 0.03 -11.63
CA PRO A 308 13.05 1.38 -11.30
C PRO A 308 11.89 2.31 -10.94
N LEU A 309 12.07 3.10 -9.88
CA LEU A 309 11.15 4.14 -9.39
C LEU A 309 11.84 5.52 -9.32
N PRO A 310 12.40 6.05 -10.43
CA PRO A 310 13.29 7.21 -10.42
C PRO A 310 12.59 8.54 -10.06
N LEU A 311 11.27 8.57 -10.03
CA LEU A 311 10.50 9.79 -9.73
C LEU A 311 10.24 9.85 -8.22
N GLY A 312 11.07 10.63 -7.52
CA GLY A 312 11.00 10.78 -6.06
C GLY A 312 11.33 9.52 -5.27
N GLY A 313 11.85 8.48 -5.93
CA GLY A 313 12.08 7.17 -5.32
C GLY A 313 10.83 6.31 -5.14
N LEU A 314 9.69 6.75 -5.67
CA LEU A 314 8.37 6.15 -5.39
C LEU A 314 7.59 5.78 -6.65
N MET A 315 7.81 6.48 -7.77
CA MET A 315 7.05 6.28 -9.01
C MET A 315 7.97 5.93 -10.17
N THR A 316 7.46 5.09 -11.07
CA THR A 316 8.12 4.76 -12.33
C THR A 316 7.66 5.67 -13.47
N ASN A 317 8.50 5.82 -14.49
CA ASN A 317 8.15 6.44 -15.76
C ASN A 317 7.87 5.41 -16.86
N LEU A 318 7.83 4.11 -16.50
CA LEU A 318 7.43 3.03 -17.39
C LEU A 318 5.91 3.05 -17.62
N ASN A 319 5.46 2.43 -18.72
CA ASN A 319 4.04 2.20 -18.93
C ASN A 319 3.50 1.12 -17.97
N MET A 320 2.18 1.01 -17.89
CA MET A 320 1.52 0.13 -16.92
C MET A 320 1.86 -1.35 -17.18
N GLU A 321 1.92 -1.77 -18.45
CA GLU A 321 2.20 -3.14 -18.87
C GLU A 321 3.62 -3.57 -18.52
N GLU A 322 4.63 -2.73 -18.78
CA GLU A 322 6.02 -3.01 -18.41
C GLU A 322 6.20 -3.01 -16.88
N THR A 323 5.50 -2.10 -16.18
CA THR A 323 5.49 -2.08 -14.71
C THR A 323 4.93 -3.38 -14.15
N ALA A 324 3.77 -3.83 -14.65
CA ALA A 324 3.14 -5.09 -14.25
C ALA A 324 4.04 -6.30 -14.52
N GLN A 325 4.66 -6.38 -15.71
CA GLN A 325 5.59 -7.46 -16.07
C GLN A 325 6.80 -7.52 -15.13
N ARG A 326 7.36 -6.36 -14.73
CA ARG A 326 8.49 -6.31 -13.79
C ARG A 326 8.07 -6.71 -12.37
N LEU A 327 6.89 -6.28 -11.91
CA LEU A 327 6.32 -6.71 -10.62
C LEU A 327 6.09 -8.23 -10.61
N ASP A 328 5.52 -8.81 -11.67
CA ASP A 328 5.33 -10.26 -11.81
C ASP A 328 6.67 -11.01 -11.81
N ALA A 329 7.71 -10.47 -12.45
CA ALA A 329 9.04 -11.05 -12.44
C ALA A 329 9.65 -11.05 -11.03
N ILE A 330 9.51 -9.95 -10.29
CA ILE A 330 9.96 -9.84 -8.89
C ILE A 330 9.20 -10.84 -8.01
N GLN A 331 7.86 -10.86 -8.12
CA GLN A 331 7.01 -11.75 -7.34
C GLN A 331 7.36 -13.21 -7.58
N LYS A 332 7.47 -13.63 -8.84
CA LYS A 332 7.84 -15.00 -9.20
C LYS A 332 9.21 -15.39 -8.61
N LYS A 333 10.20 -14.51 -8.67
CA LYS A 333 11.53 -14.79 -8.12
C LYS A 333 11.52 -14.83 -6.59
N ALA A 334 10.69 -14.02 -5.95
CA ALA A 334 10.48 -14.09 -4.50
C ALA A 334 9.81 -15.43 -4.10
N GLU A 335 8.80 -15.88 -4.84
CA GLU A 335 8.14 -17.18 -4.64
C GLU A 335 9.11 -18.35 -4.82
N ASP A 336 9.95 -18.31 -5.86
CA ASP A 336 11.01 -19.32 -6.11
C ASP A 336 11.98 -19.43 -4.90
N LEU A 337 12.14 -18.36 -4.12
CA LEU A 337 12.96 -18.31 -2.90
C LEU A 337 12.20 -18.70 -1.62
N GLY A 338 10.90 -18.97 -1.69
CA GLY A 338 10.07 -19.38 -0.56
C GLY A 338 9.16 -18.30 0.01
N PHE A 339 9.03 -17.13 -0.63
CA PHE A 339 8.15 -16.07 -0.15
C PHE A 339 6.67 -16.50 -0.19
N PRO A 340 5.91 -16.36 0.91
CA PRO A 340 4.58 -16.99 1.01
C PRO A 340 3.42 -16.08 0.61
N TYR A 341 3.63 -14.78 0.46
CA TYR A 341 2.55 -13.80 0.24
C TYR A 341 2.39 -13.45 -1.26
N PRO A 342 1.19 -13.01 -1.68
CA PRO A 342 0.91 -12.72 -3.09
C PRO A 342 1.64 -11.49 -3.64
N ASP A 343 2.19 -10.62 -2.78
CA ASP A 343 2.91 -9.43 -3.21
C ASP A 343 4.11 -9.11 -2.31
N ALA A 344 5.30 -9.44 -2.80
CA ALA A 344 6.56 -9.22 -2.10
C ALA A 344 6.91 -7.74 -1.96
N ALA A 345 6.67 -6.93 -2.99
CA ALA A 345 7.00 -5.51 -2.97
C ALA A 345 6.12 -4.78 -1.94
N LEU A 346 4.82 -5.03 -1.96
CA LEU A 346 3.86 -4.47 -1.02
C LEU A 346 4.14 -4.90 0.42
N THR A 347 4.40 -6.19 0.64
CA THR A 347 4.66 -6.72 1.99
C THR A 347 5.86 -6.00 2.62
N LEU A 348 6.97 -5.83 1.87
CA LEU A 348 8.13 -5.08 2.34
C LEU A 348 7.82 -3.58 2.52
N ALA A 349 7.06 -2.99 1.60
CA ALA A 349 6.70 -1.57 1.66
C ALA A 349 5.96 -1.20 2.95
N THR A 350 5.15 -2.12 3.50
CA THR A 350 4.40 -1.89 4.73
C THR A 350 5.24 -2.01 6.02
N LEU A 351 6.49 -2.48 5.99
CA LEU A 351 7.26 -2.75 7.21
C LEU A 351 7.57 -1.48 8.03
N THR A 352 7.47 -0.31 7.42
CA THR A 352 7.75 1.00 8.02
C THR A 352 6.49 1.76 8.45
N THR A 353 5.30 1.29 8.07
CA THR A 353 4.07 2.07 8.23
C THR A 353 3.58 2.14 9.67
N PRO A 354 3.34 3.33 10.24
CA PRO A 354 2.66 3.46 11.52
C PRO A 354 1.13 3.32 11.39
N ALA A 355 0.58 3.20 10.17
CA ALA A 355 -0.87 3.07 9.97
C ALA A 355 -1.38 1.66 10.32
N ILE A 356 -0.51 0.65 10.29
CA ILE A 356 -0.86 -0.73 10.60
C ILE A 356 -0.26 -1.11 11.97
N PRO A 357 -1.08 -1.58 12.94
CA PRO A 357 -0.65 -1.83 14.32
C PRO A 357 0.54 -2.79 14.49
N PHE A 358 1.03 -2.84 15.73
CA PHE A 358 2.11 -3.69 16.26
C PHE A 358 3.52 -3.22 15.89
N LEU A 359 4.41 -4.14 15.51
CA LEU A 359 5.86 -3.91 15.48
C LEU A 359 6.33 -3.54 14.07
N ARG A 360 6.97 -2.39 13.93
CA ARG A 360 7.48 -1.85 12.66
C ARG A 360 8.96 -1.50 12.79
N ILE A 361 9.61 -1.22 11.66
CA ILE A 361 11.01 -0.80 11.60
C ILE A 361 11.15 0.64 11.10
N SER A 362 12.06 1.40 11.68
CA SER A 362 12.59 2.65 11.13
C SER A 362 14.11 2.68 11.28
N GLU A 363 14.75 3.75 10.80
CA GLU A 363 16.19 3.96 10.91
C GLU A 363 16.66 4.15 12.36
N ASP A 364 15.74 4.47 13.27
CA ASP A 364 16.01 4.68 14.70
C ASP A 364 15.73 3.44 15.56
N GLY A 365 15.12 2.39 14.99
CA GLY A 365 14.89 1.14 15.71
C GLY A 365 13.57 0.44 15.37
N LEU A 366 13.17 -0.45 16.27
CA LEU A 366 11.84 -1.07 16.25
C LEU A 366 10.84 -0.15 16.95
N VAL A 367 9.65 -0.02 16.37
CA VAL A 367 8.56 0.83 16.89
C VAL A 367 7.35 -0.04 17.21
N ASP A 368 6.86 0.03 18.44
CA ASP A 368 5.53 -0.46 18.78
C ASP A 368 4.50 0.64 18.52
N VAL A 369 3.78 0.49 17.41
CA VAL A 369 2.78 1.46 16.93
C VAL A 369 1.65 1.66 17.94
N ARG A 370 1.31 0.66 18.76
CA ARG A 370 0.22 0.79 19.73
C ARG A 370 0.58 1.71 20.88
N THR A 371 1.85 1.71 21.29
CA THR A 371 2.36 2.57 22.37
C THR A 371 3.02 3.84 21.84
N GLY A 372 3.35 3.88 20.54
CA GLY A 372 4.09 4.98 19.91
C GLY A 372 5.52 5.10 20.44
N GLN A 373 6.10 4.00 20.92
CA GLN A 373 7.43 3.98 21.54
C GLN A 373 8.41 3.13 20.74
N PHE A 374 9.67 3.56 20.76
CA PHE A 374 10.78 2.72 20.34
C PHE A 374 11.03 1.61 21.35
N VAL A 375 11.22 0.39 20.87
CA VAL A 375 11.50 -0.78 21.69
C VAL A 375 12.88 -1.34 21.35
N GLN A 376 13.58 -1.84 22.37
CA GLN A 376 14.93 -2.38 22.21
C GLN A 376 14.90 -3.73 21.48
N LEU A 377 15.91 -3.94 20.64
CA LEU A 377 16.13 -5.21 19.94
C LEU A 377 16.47 -6.34 20.92
N PHE A 378 17.22 -6.04 21.98
CA PHE A 378 17.59 -6.97 23.04
C PHE A 378 16.75 -6.73 24.29
N VAL A 379 16.34 -7.82 24.94
CA VAL A 379 15.32 -7.82 26.02
C VAL A 379 15.86 -8.38 27.31
#